data_AF-A0A6J8D047-F1
#
_entry.id   AF-A0A6J8D047-F1
#
_cell.length_a   1.000
_cell.length_b   1.000
_cell.length_c   1.000
_cell.angle_alpha   90.00
_cell.angle_beta   90.00
_cell.angle_gamma   90.00
#
_symmetry.space_group_name_H-M   'P 1'
#
loop_
_entity.id
_entity.type
_entity.pdbx_description
1 polymer ?
#
loop_
_entity_poly.entity_id
_entity_poly.type
_entity_poly.pdbx_seq_one_letter_code
_entity_poly.pdbx_strand_id
1 'polypeptide(L)'
;MPKRKKRQNVPYHRKRRGTGKSKLDKGQTEIHALTPDIAHDEDLLPSETEELTCRNKRNPDLNPYNSPSDERLRWLKEDFLNYFSEWEQAVMNRVGNFTLKERKGMLLSHQTITGLKISVHSIVASVKFLLNSVAKFVLTHSFNQDPLEQEFGHYRHRVGDNSNPTVYEVRHMMNQMRAVGAVALAPKRGNIHRQNDENRFVIDNSKLPKR
;
A
#
# COMPACT_ATOMS: atom_id res chain seq x y z
N MET A 1 46.63 -10.60 -26.77
CA MET A 1 45.61 -11.42 -26.08
C MET A 1 45.95 -11.55 -24.60
N PRO A 2 45.40 -10.72 -23.69
CA PRO A 2 45.68 -10.83 -22.26
C PRO A 2 44.66 -11.74 -21.55
N LYS A 3 45.16 -12.66 -20.73
CA LYS A 3 44.39 -13.69 -20.00
C LYS A 3 43.62 -13.08 -18.81
N ARG A 4 42.31 -13.36 -18.74
CA ARG A 4 41.40 -12.97 -17.65
C ARG A 4 41.66 -13.81 -16.38
N LYS A 5 41.94 -13.15 -15.25
CA LYS A 5 42.10 -13.79 -13.93
C LYS A 5 40.74 -14.28 -13.40
N LYS A 6 40.65 -15.55 -13.00
CA LYS A 6 39.48 -16.14 -12.31
C LYS A 6 39.40 -15.60 -10.88
N ARG A 7 38.25 -15.06 -10.47
CA ARG A 7 37.95 -14.70 -9.07
C ARG A 7 37.48 -15.95 -8.34
N GLN A 8 38.10 -16.24 -7.18
CA GLN A 8 37.73 -17.31 -6.26
C GLN A 8 36.46 -16.92 -5.48
N ASN A 9 35.54 -17.87 -5.34
CA ASN A 9 34.33 -17.76 -4.51
C ASN A 9 34.70 -17.92 -3.03
N VAL A 10 34.29 -16.97 -2.19
CA VAL A 10 34.36 -17.07 -0.72
C VAL A 10 32.94 -17.35 -0.21
N PRO A 11 32.72 -18.42 0.59
CA PRO A 11 31.37 -18.80 1.03
C PRO A 11 30.88 -17.91 2.18
N TYR A 12 29.65 -17.41 2.06
CA TYR A 12 28.96 -16.62 3.09
C TYR A 12 28.31 -17.55 4.13
N HIS A 13 28.73 -17.44 5.40
CA HIS A 13 28.08 -18.12 6.53
C HIS A 13 26.85 -17.34 7.02
N ARG A 14 25.67 -17.94 6.89
CA ARG A 14 24.39 -17.40 7.40
C ARG A 14 24.18 -17.85 8.86
N LYS A 15 24.42 -16.96 9.84
CA LYS A 15 24.07 -17.22 11.25
C LYS A 15 22.55 -17.18 11.44
N ARG A 16 21.95 -18.30 11.86
CA ARG A 16 20.56 -18.40 12.35
C ARG A 16 20.48 -17.77 13.75
N ARG A 17 19.57 -16.83 13.98
CA ARG A 17 19.25 -16.34 15.35
C ARG A 17 18.14 -17.22 15.92
N GLY A 18 18.43 -17.86 17.05
CA GLY A 18 17.50 -18.63 17.85
C GLY A 18 16.65 -17.72 18.75
N THR A 19 15.41 -18.15 18.96
CA THR A 19 14.44 -17.65 19.93
C THR A 19 14.82 -18.07 21.35
N GLY A 20 15.13 -17.10 22.21
CA GLY A 20 15.35 -17.30 23.65
C GLY A 20 14.19 -16.69 24.44
N LYS A 21 13.41 -17.54 25.11
CA LYS A 21 12.47 -17.16 26.18
C LYS A 21 13.26 -16.99 27.47
N SER A 22 13.07 -15.90 28.20
CA SER A 22 13.53 -15.76 29.59
C SER A 22 12.35 -15.44 30.50
N LYS A 23 12.08 -16.36 31.43
CA LYS A 23 11.23 -16.16 32.62
C LYS A 23 11.92 -15.17 33.56
N LEU A 24 11.16 -14.30 34.23
CA LEU A 24 11.56 -13.76 35.52
C LEU A 24 10.34 -13.76 36.45
N ASP A 25 10.51 -14.55 37.51
CA ASP A 25 9.67 -14.70 38.69
C ASP A 25 10.15 -13.70 39.75
N LYS A 26 9.23 -13.15 40.56
CA LYS A 26 9.53 -12.47 41.84
C LYS A 26 8.23 -12.01 42.55
N GLY A 27 7.87 -12.75 43.60
CA GLY A 27 7.79 -12.19 44.95
C GLY A 27 6.45 -11.61 45.41
N GLN A 28 5.71 -12.42 46.16
CA GLN A 28 4.64 -12.03 47.08
C GLN A 28 5.14 -11.11 48.20
N THR A 29 4.28 -10.21 48.66
CA THR A 29 4.18 -9.83 50.08
C THR A 29 2.75 -9.35 50.37
N GLU A 30 2.07 -10.09 51.25
CA GLU A 30 0.75 -9.80 51.81
C GLU A 30 0.87 -8.75 52.93
N ILE A 31 -0.13 -7.88 53.07
CA ILE A 31 -0.48 -7.31 54.38
C ILE A 31 -2.01 -7.31 54.52
N HIS A 32 -2.44 -7.80 55.68
CA HIS A 32 -3.79 -8.15 56.10
C HIS A 32 -4.77 -6.97 56.22
N ALA A 33 -6.04 -7.33 56.04
CA ALA A 33 -7.30 -6.60 56.11
C ALA A 33 -7.56 -5.70 57.33
N LEU A 34 -8.36 -4.65 57.11
CA LEU A 34 -9.46 -4.19 57.99
C LEU A 34 -10.55 -3.46 57.17
N THR A 35 -11.69 -4.10 56.95
CA THR A 35 -13.03 -3.50 56.72
C THR A 35 -13.79 -3.51 58.05
N PRO A 36 -14.70 -2.55 58.34
CA PRO A 36 -16.13 -2.63 57.94
C PRO A 36 -16.67 -1.24 57.51
N ASP A 37 -17.88 -0.97 56.99
CA ASP A 37 -19.12 -1.71 56.72
C ASP A 37 -19.94 -0.87 55.71
N ILE A 38 -20.58 -1.57 54.77
CA ILE A 38 -21.98 -1.41 54.31
C ILE A 38 -22.46 0.00 53.89
N ALA A 39 -22.63 0.19 52.58
CA ALA A 39 -23.80 0.88 52.03
C ALA A 39 -24.22 0.16 50.74
N HIS A 40 -25.53 -0.05 50.65
CA HIS A 40 -26.27 -0.89 49.70
C HIS A 40 -26.12 -0.50 48.22
N ASP A 41 -26.07 -1.54 47.40
CA ASP A 41 -26.77 -1.74 46.12
C ASP A 41 -27.16 -0.49 45.33
N GLU A 42 -26.47 -0.29 44.20
CA GLU A 42 -27.04 0.08 42.90
C GLU A 42 -25.98 -0.41 41.89
N ASP A 43 -25.99 -1.72 41.63
CA ASP A 43 -25.23 -2.35 40.55
C ASP A 43 -25.73 -1.79 39.21
N LEU A 44 -25.13 -0.67 38.77
CA LEU A 44 -25.21 -0.21 37.40
C LEU A 44 -24.40 -1.20 36.53
N LEU A 45 -25.02 -2.34 36.21
CA LEU A 45 -24.57 -3.23 35.15
C LEU A 45 -24.31 -2.37 33.90
N PRO A 46 -23.09 -2.35 33.34
CA PRO A 46 -22.87 -1.79 32.02
C PRO A 46 -23.79 -2.55 31.08
N SER A 47 -24.73 -1.84 30.44
CA SER A 47 -25.63 -2.44 29.46
C SER A 47 -24.81 -3.24 28.46
N GLU A 48 -25.07 -4.55 28.35
CA GLU A 48 -24.43 -5.52 27.45
C GLU A 48 -24.60 -5.19 25.94
N THR A 49 -24.98 -3.96 25.59
CA THR A 49 -25.19 -3.50 24.22
C THR A 49 -24.06 -2.63 23.67
N GLU A 50 -23.07 -2.22 24.47
CA GLU A 50 -21.95 -1.38 23.98
C GLU A 50 -20.65 -2.13 23.65
N GLU A 51 -20.45 -3.36 24.15
CA GLU A 51 -19.18 -4.09 23.97
C GLU A 51 -19.02 -4.89 22.67
N LEU A 52 -19.96 -4.79 21.72
CA LEU A 52 -19.92 -5.54 20.44
C LEU A 52 -19.56 -4.73 19.19
N THR A 53 -19.29 -3.41 19.28
CA THR A 53 -19.07 -2.57 18.08
C THR A 53 -17.61 -2.42 17.61
N CYS A 54 -16.66 -3.12 18.23
CA CYS A 54 -15.23 -3.02 17.86
C CYS A 54 -14.82 -3.88 16.64
N ARG A 55 -15.76 -4.62 16.00
CA ARG A 55 -15.46 -5.40 14.79
C ARG A 55 -15.55 -4.52 13.52
N ASN A 56 -14.41 -3.96 13.13
CA ASN A 56 -14.13 -3.37 11.81
C ASN A 56 -14.93 -2.12 11.42
N LYS A 57 -14.73 -1.00 12.12
CA LYS A 57 -15.06 0.31 11.54
C LYS A 57 -14.15 0.56 10.34
N ARG A 58 -14.73 0.79 9.16
CA ARG A 58 -13.95 1.17 7.95
C ARG A 58 -13.23 2.49 8.22
N ASN A 59 -11.95 2.57 7.86
CA ASN A 59 -11.19 3.82 7.96
C ASN A 59 -11.86 4.86 7.05
N PRO A 60 -12.40 5.97 7.60
CA PRO A 60 -13.09 6.99 6.83
C PRO A 60 -12.18 7.67 5.80
N ASP A 61 -10.86 7.70 6.02
CA ASP A 61 -9.90 8.31 5.11
C ASP A 61 -9.73 7.53 3.80
N LEU A 62 -10.04 6.22 3.84
CA LEU A 62 -10.02 5.35 2.67
C LEU A 62 -11.33 5.40 1.87
N ASN A 63 -12.30 6.21 2.29
CA ASN A 63 -13.55 6.33 1.57
C ASN A 63 -13.32 6.95 0.18
N PRO A 64 -14.08 6.53 -0.85
CA PRO A 64 -14.08 7.19 -2.14
C PRO A 64 -14.43 8.68 -2.01
N TYR A 65 -13.94 9.49 -2.95
CA TYR A 65 -14.42 10.85 -3.11
C TYR A 65 -15.74 10.81 -3.85
N ASN A 66 -16.80 11.36 -3.25
CA ASN A 66 -18.14 11.38 -3.83
C ASN A 66 -18.62 12.81 -4.16
N SER A 67 -17.88 13.83 -3.73
CA SER A 67 -18.23 15.23 -3.92
C SER A 67 -17.01 16.05 -4.40
N PRO A 68 -17.19 16.96 -5.39
CA PRO A 68 -16.15 17.89 -5.80
C PRO A 68 -15.72 18.88 -4.69
N SER A 69 -16.60 19.09 -3.71
CA SER A 69 -16.38 19.97 -2.55
C SER A 69 -16.01 19.19 -1.29
N ASP A 70 -15.50 17.97 -1.42
CA ASP A 70 -15.04 17.16 -0.29
C ASP A 70 -13.94 17.89 0.50
N GLU A 71 -14.11 17.96 1.82
CA GLU A 71 -13.21 18.67 2.72
C GLU A 71 -11.79 18.13 2.67
N ARG A 72 -11.61 16.83 2.40
CA ARG A 72 -10.28 16.22 2.26
C ARG A 72 -9.51 16.81 1.08
N LEU A 73 -10.19 17.23 0.01
CA LEU A 73 -9.56 17.90 -1.14
C LEU A 73 -9.13 19.32 -0.79
N ARG A 74 -9.90 20.01 0.06
CA ARG A 74 -9.54 21.33 0.59
C ARG A 74 -8.31 21.20 1.48
N TRP A 75 -8.35 20.31 2.45
CA TRP A 75 -7.22 20.02 3.34
C TRP A 75 -5.94 19.70 2.56
N LEU A 76 -6.04 18.85 1.54
CA LEU A 76 -4.87 18.47 0.74
C LEU A 76 -4.23 19.67 0.03
N LYS A 77 -5.02 20.63 -0.43
CA LYS A 77 -4.54 21.80 -1.18
C LYS A 77 -4.10 22.95 -0.28
N GLU A 78 -4.87 23.21 0.77
CA GLU A 78 -4.71 24.40 1.62
C GLU A 78 -3.80 24.08 2.81
N ASP A 79 -4.13 23.06 3.60
CA ASP A 79 -3.39 22.76 4.83
C ASP A 79 -2.11 21.96 4.55
N PHE A 80 -2.20 20.86 3.80
CA PHE A 80 -1.06 19.97 3.55
C PHE A 80 0.05 20.65 2.73
N LEU A 81 -0.28 21.52 1.77
CA LEU A 81 0.74 22.27 1.05
C LEU A 81 1.35 23.39 1.90
N ASN A 82 0.55 24.05 2.74
CA ASN A 82 1.04 25.09 3.63
C ASN A 82 1.98 24.53 4.71
N TYR A 83 1.74 23.30 5.16
CA TYR A 83 2.63 22.58 6.08
C TYR A 83 4.10 22.58 5.60
N PHE A 84 4.37 22.50 4.29
CA PHE A 84 5.76 22.56 3.81
C PHE A 84 6.42 23.91 4.06
N SER A 85 5.67 25.01 3.96
CA SER A 85 6.15 26.36 4.25
C SER A 85 6.34 26.57 5.75
N GLU A 86 5.40 26.10 6.57
CA GLU A 86 5.52 26.13 8.02
C GLU A 86 6.71 25.31 8.51
N TRP A 87 6.92 24.12 7.93
CA TRP A 87 8.05 23.27 8.25
C TRP A 87 9.38 23.91 7.86
N GLU A 88 9.47 24.54 6.68
CA GLU A 88 10.65 25.30 6.27
C GLU A 88 10.96 26.43 7.24
N GLN A 89 9.95 27.21 7.64
CA GLN A 89 10.10 28.27 8.65
C GLN A 89 10.54 27.71 10.01
N ALA A 90 9.98 26.59 10.44
CA ALA A 90 10.36 25.94 11.69
C ALA A 90 11.83 25.49 11.66
N VAL A 91 12.33 24.97 10.53
CA VAL A 91 13.73 24.61 10.37
C VAL A 91 14.63 25.85 10.35
N MET A 92 14.21 26.96 9.75
CA MET A 92 14.99 28.21 9.76
C MET A 92 15.05 28.84 11.16
N ASN A 93 13.94 28.85 11.87
CA ASN A 93 13.82 29.45 13.20
C ASN A 93 14.34 28.54 14.32
N ARG A 94 14.75 27.31 13.99
CA ARG A 94 15.26 26.36 14.97
C ARG A 94 16.50 26.90 15.68
N VAL A 95 16.39 26.98 17.00
CA VAL A 95 17.47 27.40 17.91
C VAL A 95 18.64 26.42 17.81
N GLY A 96 19.85 26.96 17.63
CA GLY A 96 21.09 26.21 17.50
C GLY A 96 21.94 26.70 16.32
N ASN A 97 23.26 26.49 16.42
CA ASN A 97 24.23 26.88 15.41
C ASN A 97 24.31 25.83 14.29
N PHE A 98 23.21 25.65 13.57
CA PHE A 98 23.17 24.76 12.40
C PHE A 98 23.67 25.48 11.17
N THR A 99 24.58 24.82 10.44
CA THR A 99 25.01 25.24 9.11
C THR A 99 23.86 25.13 8.10
N LEU A 100 23.97 25.86 6.98
CA LEU A 100 22.99 25.77 5.90
C LEU A 100 22.85 24.34 5.35
N LYS A 101 23.94 23.57 5.33
CA LYS A 101 23.94 22.17 4.88
C LYS A 101 23.11 21.29 5.82
N GLU A 102 23.27 21.45 7.12
CA GLU A 102 22.49 20.70 8.12
C GLU A 102 21.01 21.06 8.04
N ARG A 103 20.69 22.36 7.91
CA ARG A 103 19.30 22.81 7.75
C ARG A 103 18.66 22.25 6.48
N LYS A 104 19.37 22.24 5.35
CA LYS A 104 18.90 21.58 4.13
C LYS A 104 18.68 20.08 4.31
N GLY A 105 19.53 19.41 5.11
CA GLY A 105 19.37 18.00 5.45
C GLY A 105 18.17 17.69 6.36
N MET A 106 17.60 18.70 7.02
CA MET A 106 16.38 18.57 7.82
C MET A 106 15.10 18.70 7.00
N LEU A 107 15.20 19.12 5.73
CA LEU A 107 14.07 19.31 4.83
C LEU A 107 14.05 18.22 3.75
N LEU A 108 12.89 18.02 3.13
CA LEU A 108 12.81 17.26 1.90
C LEU A 108 13.58 17.96 0.77
N SER A 109 14.06 17.17 -0.18
CA SER A 109 14.70 17.73 -1.37
C SER A 109 13.71 18.63 -2.13
N HIS A 110 14.24 19.68 -2.78
CA HIS A 110 13.43 20.56 -3.62
C HIS A 110 12.62 19.77 -4.68
N GLN A 111 13.23 18.73 -5.27
CA GLN A 111 12.57 17.86 -6.25
C GLN A 111 11.38 17.13 -5.62
N THR A 112 11.53 16.59 -4.41
CA THR A 112 10.47 15.90 -3.69
C THR A 112 9.31 16.84 -3.36
N ILE A 113 9.59 18.03 -2.82
CA ILE A 113 8.55 19.03 -2.49
C ILE A 113 7.81 19.47 -3.76
N THR A 114 8.54 19.73 -4.85
CA THR A 114 7.96 20.10 -6.14
C THR A 114 7.06 18.98 -6.68
N GLY A 115 7.52 17.73 -6.62
CA GLY A 115 6.74 16.56 -7.02
C GLY A 115 5.46 16.43 -6.20
N LEU A 116 5.53 16.62 -4.88
CA LEU A 116 4.35 16.58 -4.00
C LEU A 116 3.34 17.69 -4.35
N LYS A 117 3.80 18.92 -4.59
CA LYS A 117 2.94 20.03 -5.02
C LYS A 117 2.21 19.70 -6.33
N ILE A 118 2.94 19.20 -7.33
CA ILE A 118 2.38 18.81 -8.63
C ILE A 118 1.34 17.69 -8.44
N SER A 119 1.67 16.64 -7.68
CA SER A 119 0.77 15.52 -7.41
C SER A 119 -0.52 15.97 -6.72
N VAL A 120 -0.42 16.82 -5.70
CA VAL A 120 -1.58 17.38 -4.99
C VAL A 120 -2.49 18.15 -5.93
N HIS A 121 -1.94 19.11 -6.68
CA HIS A 121 -2.73 19.90 -7.62
C HIS A 121 -3.37 19.02 -8.70
N SER A 122 -2.64 18.03 -9.19
CA SER A 122 -3.12 17.09 -10.21
C SER A 122 -4.25 16.21 -9.67
N ILE A 123 -4.12 15.66 -8.46
CA ILE A 123 -5.17 14.86 -7.82
C ILE A 123 -6.43 15.69 -7.62
N VAL A 124 -6.31 16.89 -7.03
CA VAL A 124 -7.46 17.77 -6.77
C VAL A 124 -8.17 18.15 -8.07
N ALA A 125 -7.41 18.51 -9.12
CA ALA A 125 -7.98 18.82 -10.43
C ALA A 125 -8.68 17.60 -11.05
N SER A 126 -8.03 16.44 -11.02
CA SER A 126 -8.55 15.20 -11.61
C SER A 126 -9.82 14.72 -10.91
N VAL A 127 -9.84 14.71 -9.58
CA VAL A 127 -11.01 14.29 -8.79
C VAL A 127 -12.19 15.23 -9.08
N LYS A 128 -11.98 16.55 -9.03
CA LYS A 128 -13.04 17.53 -9.33
C LYS A 128 -13.57 17.38 -10.76
N PHE A 129 -12.67 17.20 -11.73
CA PHE A 129 -13.04 17.00 -13.13
C PHE A 129 -13.85 15.71 -13.35
N LEU A 130 -13.42 14.59 -12.77
CA LEU A 130 -14.10 13.29 -12.91
C LEU A 130 -15.49 13.29 -12.25
N LEU A 131 -15.62 13.87 -11.06
CA LEU A 131 -16.90 13.95 -10.34
C LEU A 131 -17.89 14.91 -11.02
N ASN A 132 -17.41 16.01 -11.62
CA ASN A 132 -18.27 16.94 -12.34
C ASN A 132 -18.71 16.43 -13.72
N SER A 133 -18.02 15.43 -14.28
CA SER A 133 -18.31 14.92 -15.62
C SER A 133 -19.31 13.76 -15.58
N VAL A 134 -18.87 12.58 -15.12
CA VAL A 134 -19.68 11.34 -15.18
C VAL A 134 -19.42 10.40 -14.00
N ALA A 135 -18.32 10.55 -13.25
CA ALA A 135 -17.95 9.59 -12.22
C ALA A 135 -18.83 9.73 -10.97
N LYS A 136 -19.46 8.64 -10.53
CA LYS A 136 -20.22 8.59 -9.27
C LYS A 136 -19.33 8.76 -8.04
N PHE A 137 -18.10 8.26 -8.14
CA PHE A 137 -17.08 8.34 -7.11
C PHE A 137 -15.69 8.21 -7.72
N VAL A 138 -14.67 8.68 -7.01
CA VAL A 138 -13.26 8.56 -7.43
C VAL A 138 -12.44 7.88 -6.34
N LEU A 139 -11.61 6.93 -6.76
CA LEU A 139 -10.69 6.18 -5.91
C LEU A 139 -9.25 6.58 -6.24
N THR A 140 -8.65 7.44 -5.42
CA THR A 140 -7.29 7.93 -5.65
C THR A 140 -6.21 6.86 -5.45
N HIS A 141 -6.53 5.75 -4.77
CA HIS A 141 -5.61 4.61 -4.69
C HIS A 141 -5.28 4.01 -6.07
N SER A 142 -6.12 4.27 -7.09
CA SER A 142 -5.86 3.83 -8.46
C SER A 142 -4.96 4.79 -9.25
N PHE A 143 -4.58 5.94 -8.66
CA PHE A 143 -3.70 6.95 -9.30
C PHE A 143 -2.23 6.74 -8.91
N ASN A 144 -1.78 5.50 -8.95
CA ASN A 144 -0.40 5.11 -8.67
C ASN A 144 0.11 4.12 -9.72
N GLN A 145 1.41 3.85 -9.66
CA GLN A 145 2.07 2.91 -10.57
C GLN A 145 2.17 1.49 -9.96
N ASP A 146 1.61 1.26 -8.76
CA ASP A 146 1.68 -0.02 -8.06
C ASP A 146 1.21 -1.22 -8.91
N PRO A 147 0.10 -1.14 -9.67
CA PRO A 147 -0.29 -2.26 -10.54
C PRO A 147 0.76 -2.58 -11.61
N LEU A 148 1.43 -1.56 -12.14
CA LEU A 148 2.52 -1.73 -13.11
C LEU A 148 3.77 -2.33 -12.45
N GLU A 149 4.12 -1.87 -11.24
CA GLU A 149 5.23 -2.42 -10.48
C GLU A 149 4.99 -3.88 -10.07
N GLN A 150 3.75 -4.21 -9.74
CA GLN A 150 3.31 -5.57 -9.46
C GLN A 150 3.47 -6.47 -10.69
N GLU A 151 3.08 -6.00 -11.88
CA GLU A 151 3.31 -6.71 -13.14
C GLU A 151 4.81 -6.97 -13.38
N PHE A 152 5.67 -5.99 -13.13
CA PHE A 152 7.12 -6.22 -13.20
C PHE A 152 7.61 -7.22 -12.15
N GLY A 153 6.99 -7.23 -10.97
CA GLY A 153 7.18 -8.27 -9.97
C GLY A 153 6.83 -9.66 -10.50
N HIS A 154 5.71 -9.81 -11.20
CA HIS A 154 5.32 -11.06 -11.84
C HIS A 154 6.35 -11.52 -12.88
N TYR A 155 6.95 -10.60 -13.64
CA TYR A 155 8.00 -10.95 -14.60
C TYR A 155 9.24 -11.49 -13.91
N ARG A 156 9.68 -10.84 -12.82
CA ARG A 156 10.84 -11.29 -12.04
C ARG A 156 10.59 -12.65 -11.36
N HIS A 157 9.40 -12.88 -10.81
CA HIS A 157 9.07 -14.15 -10.14
C HIS A 157 8.97 -15.35 -11.11
N ARG A 158 8.51 -15.13 -12.35
CA ARG A 158 8.37 -16.22 -13.34
C ARG A 158 9.71 -16.81 -13.79
N VAL A 159 10.81 -16.08 -13.63
CA VAL A 159 12.16 -16.57 -13.99
C VAL A 159 12.87 -17.24 -12.80
N GLY A 160 12.15 -17.47 -11.69
CA GLY A 160 12.69 -18.13 -10.50
C GLY A 160 13.77 -17.29 -9.83
N ASP A 161 14.98 -17.84 -9.68
CA ASP A 161 16.12 -17.18 -9.02
C ASP A 161 16.75 -16.04 -9.85
N ASN A 162 16.36 -15.87 -11.11
CA ASN A 162 16.84 -14.77 -11.94
C ASN A 162 16.03 -13.48 -11.71
N SER A 163 16.49 -12.67 -10.75
CA SER A 163 15.87 -11.38 -10.42
C SER A 163 15.90 -10.33 -11.54
N ASN A 164 16.67 -10.54 -12.61
CA ASN A 164 16.85 -9.56 -13.69
C ASN A 164 16.72 -10.21 -15.09
N PRO A 165 15.49 -10.39 -15.59
CA PRO A 165 15.27 -10.98 -16.91
C PRO A 165 15.76 -10.04 -18.04
N THR A 166 16.23 -10.64 -19.12
CA THR A 166 16.53 -9.97 -20.38
C THR A 166 15.26 -9.52 -21.09
N VAL A 167 15.39 -8.57 -22.02
CA VAL A 167 14.25 -8.07 -22.84
C VAL A 167 13.57 -9.21 -23.61
N TYR A 168 14.34 -10.20 -24.10
CA TYR A 168 13.79 -11.35 -24.83
C TYR A 168 12.95 -12.25 -23.92
N GLU A 169 13.41 -12.50 -22.69
CA GLU A 169 12.66 -13.27 -21.70
C GLU A 169 11.36 -12.54 -21.31
N VAL A 170 11.43 -11.22 -21.07
CA VAL A 170 10.23 -10.40 -20.81
C VAL A 170 9.24 -10.48 -21.98
N ARG A 171 9.71 -10.33 -23.22
CA ARG A 171 8.85 -10.47 -24.41
C ARG A 171 8.16 -11.83 -24.47
N HIS A 172 8.89 -12.91 -24.19
CA HIS A 172 8.31 -14.26 -24.20
C HIS A 172 7.24 -14.40 -23.11
N MET A 173 7.51 -13.91 -21.90
CA MET A 173 6.54 -13.90 -20.79
C MET A 173 5.29 -13.09 -21.12
N MET A 174 5.44 -11.89 -21.69
CA MET A 174 4.31 -11.06 -22.15
C MET A 174 3.45 -11.80 -23.17
N ASN A 175 4.06 -12.47 -24.14
CA ASN A 175 3.33 -13.24 -25.14
C ASN A 175 2.61 -14.45 -24.52
N GLN A 176 3.22 -15.14 -23.56
CA GLN A 176 2.57 -16.21 -22.81
C GLN A 176 1.35 -15.70 -22.04
N MET A 177 1.47 -14.58 -21.31
CA MET A 177 0.33 -13.99 -20.58
C MET A 177 -0.78 -13.54 -21.51
N ARG A 178 -0.45 -12.95 -22.67
CA ARG A 178 -1.46 -12.57 -23.68
C ARG A 178 -2.15 -13.78 -24.27
N ALA A 179 -1.41 -14.85 -24.59
CA ALA A 179 -1.97 -16.09 -25.11
C ALA A 179 -2.91 -16.75 -24.08
N VAL A 180 -2.49 -16.83 -22.82
CA VAL A 180 -3.36 -17.32 -21.73
C VAL A 180 -4.56 -16.40 -21.55
N GLY A 181 -4.41 -15.08 -21.56
CA GLY A 181 -5.53 -14.14 -21.42
C GLY A 181 -6.52 -14.17 -22.60
N ALA A 182 -6.03 -14.43 -23.81
CA ALA A 182 -6.86 -14.59 -25.01
C ALA A 182 -7.61 -15.94 -25.04
N VAL A 183 -7.02 -17.00 -24.47
CA VAL A 183 -7.63 -18.34 -24.37
C VAL A 183 -8.43 -18.51 -23.07
N ALA A 184 -8.15 -17.70 -22.04
CA ALA A 184 -8.83 -17.73 -20.76
C ALA A 184 -10.28 -17.26 -20.95
N LEU A 185 -11.20 -18.21 -20.86
CA LEU A 185 -12.61 -17.94 -20.67
C LEU A 185 -12.75 -16.93 -19.52
N ALA A 186 -13.41 -15.80 -19.79
CA ALA A 186 -13.63 -14.77 -18.78
C ALA A 186 -14.22 -15.40 -17.50
N PRO A 187 -13.76 -14.98 -16.29
CA PRO A 187 -14.27 -15.52 -15.05
C PRO A 187 -15.79 -15.36 -15.00
N LYS A 188 -16.50 -16.45 -14.69
CA LYS A 188 -17.97 -16.53 -14.70
C LYS A 188 -18.65 -15.60 -13.68
N ARG A 189 -17.88 -14.88 -12.84
CA ARG A 189 -18.37 -13.91 -11.86
C ARG A 189 -17.44 -12.70 -11.81
N GLY A 190 -17.98 -11.56 -12.25
CA GLY A 190 -17.50 -10.20 -12.06
C GLY A 190 -18.71 -9.27 -12.19
N ASN A 191 -18.68 -8.08 -11.58
CA ASN A 191 -19.84 -7.17 -11.51
C ASN A 191 -20.21 -6.50 -12.86
N ILE A 192 -19.82 -7.08 -13.98
CA ILE A 192 -20.22 -6.65 -15.31
C ILE A 192 -21.28 -7.64 -15.78
N HIS A 193 -22.54 -7.19 -15.84
CA HIS A 193 -23.59 -7.95 -16.51
C HIS A 193 -23.18 -8.11 -17.97
N ARG A 194 -22.86 -9.34 -18.39
CA ARG A 194 -22.69 -9.66 -19.81
C ARG A 194 -24.07 -9.59 -20.46
N GLN A 195 -24.21 -8.83 -21.54
CA GLN A 195 -25.19 -9.19 -22.55
C GLN A 195 -24.85 -10.61 -23.00
N ASN A 196 -25.87 -11.47 -23.11
CA ASN A 196 -25.71 -12.86 -23.52
C ASN A 196 -25.16 -12.93 -24.95
N ASP A 197 -23.83 -12.91 -25.10
CA ASP A 197 -23.19 -13.29 -26.35
C ASP A 197 -23.26 -14.82 -26.46
N GLU A 198 -24.18 -15.29 -27.30
CA GLU A 198 -24.39 -16.70 -27.61
C GLU A 198 -23.23 -17.34 -28.39
N ASN A 199 -22.18 -16.58 -28.76
CA ASN A 199 -20.96 -17.12 -29.34
C ASN A 199 -19.97 -17.56 -28.27
N ARG A 200 -20.28 -18.66 -27.57
CA ARG A 200 -19.22 -19.46 -26.94
C ARG A 200 -18.39 -20.10 -28.05
N PHE A 201 -17.10 -19.85 -28.05
CA PHE A 201 -16.14 -20.73 -28.72
C PHE A 201 -16.38 -22.16 -28.22
N VAL A 202 -16.95 -23.01 -29.08
CA VAL A 202 -17.10 -24.44 -28.81
C VAL A 202 -15.69 -25.02 -28.91
N ILE A 203 -15.16 -25.45 -27.77
CA ILE A 203 -13.92 -26.21 -27.73
C ILE A 203 -14.23 -27.56 -28.38
N ASP A 204 -13.83 -27.71 -29.64
CA ASP A 204 -13.91 -28.96 -30.39
C ASP A 204 -12.60 -29.75 -30.24
N ASN A 205 -12.72 -31.08 -30.18
CA ASN A 205 -11.59 -32.01 -30.08
C ASN A 205 -11.10 -32.47 -31.47
N SER A 206 -11.46 -31.76 -32.54
CA SER A 206 -11.00 -32.07 -33.88
C SER A 206 -9.47 -31.99 -33.99
N LYS A 207 -8.89 -33.01 -34.64
CA LYS A 207 -7.43 -33.10 -34.78
C LYS A 207 -6.95 -31.96 -35.67
N LEU A 208 -5.99 -31.19 -35.16
CA LEU A 208 -5.36 -30.11 -35.91
C LEU A 208 -4.75 -30.65 -37.21
N PRO A 209 -4.83 -29.88 -38.33
CA PRO A 209 -4.23 -30.28 -39.58
C PRO A 209 -2.71 -30.46 -39.41
N LYS A 210 -2.21 -31.59 -39.88
CA LYS A 210 -0.77 -31.88 -39.88
C LYS A 210 -0.08 -30.90 -40.84
N ARG A 211 0.92 -30.18 -40.33
CA ARG A 211 1.83 -29.37 -41.14
C ARG A 211 2.74 -30.26 -41.98
#